data_AF-A0A9Q3DW21-F1
#
_entry.id   AF-A0A9Q3DW21-F1
#
_cell.length_a   1.000
_cell.length_b   1.000
_cell.length_c   1.000
_cell.angle_alpha   90.00
_cell.angle_beta   90.00
_cell.angle_gamma   90.00
#
_symmetry.space_group_name_H-M   'P 1'
#
loop_
_entity.id
_entity.type
_entity.pdbx_description
1 polymer ?
#
loop_
_entity_poly.entity_id
_entity_poly.type
_entity_poly.pdbx_seq_one_letter_code
_entity_poly.pdbx_strand_id
1 'polypeptide(L)' 'MLGTKAALSTAYHPQTDVLAERMIQKMEDILRRVCAYCMEYKDHEGYTHDWVTLIPPVQLAYNTSQHYTTGKTPSLVEKG' A
#
# COMPACT_ATOMS: atom_id res chain seq x y z
N MET A 1 -26.47 11.49 -0.59
CA MET A 1 -25.07 11.74 -0.16
C MET A 1 -24.93 11.30 1.28
N LEU A 2 -23.89 10.55 1.62
CA LEU A 2 -23.71 9.86 2.91
C LEU A 2 -23.32 10.78 4.10
N GLY A 3 -23.74 12.05 4.10
CA GLY A 3 -23.51 13.02 5.19
C GLY A 3 -22.03 13.35 5.54
N THR A 4 -21.07 12.79 4.82
CA THR A 4 -19.63 12.93 5.11
C THR A 4 -19.14 14.34 4.78
N LYS A 5 -18.45 14.98 5.74
CA LYS A 5 -17.76 16.25 5.51
C LYS A 5 -16.42 15.99 4.83
N ALA A 6 -16.18 16.64 3.69
CA ALA A 6 -14.88 16.56 3.01
C ALA A 6 -13.82 17.32 3.83
N ALA A 7 -12.75 16.63 4.19
CA ALA A 7 -11.56 17.23 4.79
C ALA A 7 -10.46 17.24 3.71
N LEU A 8 -10.22 18.40 3.12
CA LEU A 8 -9.16 18.59 2.12
C LEU A 8 -7.89 19.07 2.81
N SER A 9 -6.75 18.52 2.42
CA SER A 9 -5.45 19.07 2.80
C SER A 9 -5.22 20.44 2.16
N THR A 10 -4.40 21.27 2.81
CA THR A 10 -4.00 22.54 2.23
C THR A 10 -3.02 22.30 1.09
N ALA A 11 -3.13 23.10 0.02
CA ALA A 11 -2.24 22.97 -1.13
C ALA A 11 -0.76 23.05 -0.69
N TYR A 12 0.07 22.15 -1.23
CA TYR A 12 1.50 22.03 -0.91
C TYR A 12 1.83 21.74 0.57
N HIS A 13 0.89 21.15 1.33
CA HIS A 13 1.10 20.78 2.72
C HIS A 13 0.97 19.26 2.92
N PRO A 14 2.01 18.47 2.58
CA PRO A 14 1.98 17.00 2.69
C PRO A 14 1.85 16.52 4.15
N GLN A 15 2.06 17.41 5.13
CA GLN A 15 2.03 17.10 6.56
C GLN A 15 0.68 16.53 7.05
N THR A 16 -0.44 16.90 6.42
CA THR A 16 -1.76 16.35 6.76
C THR A 16 -2.00 14.96 6.19
N ASP A 17 -1.32 14.58 5.11
CA ASP A 17 -1.53 13.31 4.40
C ASP A 17 -0.39 12.30 4.62
N VAL A 18 0.56 12.61 5.53
CA VAL A 18 1.78 11.81 5.78
C VAL A 18 1.52 10.33 6.01
N LEU A 19 0.42 9.98 6.69
CA LEU A 19 0.07 8.57 6.92
C LEU A 19 -0.28 7.86 5.62
N ALA A 20 -1.12 8.46 4.78
CA ALA A 20 -1.49 7.93 3.48
C ALA A 20 -0.27 7.88 2.55
N GLU A 21 0.52 8.96 2.50
CA GLU A 21 1.72 9.03 1.67
C GLU A 21 2.74 7.94 2.05
N ARG A 22 3.01 7.73 3.35
CA ARG A 22 3.93 6.69 3.81
C ARG A 22 3.42 5.28 3.50
N MET A 23 2.11 5.06 3.59
CA MET A 23 1.48 3.80 3.21
C MET A 23 1.66 3.55 1.70
N ILE A 24 1.34 4.54 0.85
CA ILE A 24 1.50 4.45 -0.60
C ILE A 24 2.94 4.13 -0.98
N GLN A 25 3.91 4.86 -0.41
CA GLN A 25 5.33 4.60 -0.66
C GLN A 25 5.75 3.17 -0.33
N LYS A 26 5.25 2.60 0.77
CA LYS A 26 5.54 1.21 1.14
C LYS A 26 4.90 0.20 0.21
N MET A 27 3.66 0.41 -0.20
CA MET A 27 2.99 -0.46 -1.18
C MET A 27 3.69 -0.43 -2.54
N GLU A 28 4.12 0.75 -3.00
CA GLU A 28 4.90 0.88 -4.22
C GLU A 28 6.24 0.15 -4.17
N ASP A 29 6.98 0.24 -3.05
CA ASP A 29 8.25 -0.49 -2.88
C ASP A 29 8.04 -2.01 -2.96
N ILE A 30 6.99 -2.52 -2.32
CA ILE A 30 6.64 -3.96 -2.40
C ILE A 30 6.27 -4.34 -3.83
N LEU A 31 5.40 -3.56 -4.49
CA LEU A 31 5.01 -3.80 -5.89
C LEU A 31 6.22 -3.82 -6.82
N ARG A 32 7.14 -2.85 -6.70
CA ARG A 32 8.38 -2.82 -7.50
C ARG A 32 9.20 -4.09 -7.30
N ARG A 33 9.33 -4.58 -6.06
CA ARG A 33 10.07 -5.82 -5.77
C ARG A 33 9.38 -7.05 -6.33
N VAL A 34 8.05 -7.15 -6.18
CA VAL A 34 7.27 -8.27 -6.71
C VAL A 34 7.37 -8.29 -8.24
N CYS A 35 7.18 -7.15 -8.90
CA CYS A 35 7.31 -7.05 -10.36
C CYS A 35 8.72 -7.41 -10.86
N ALA A 36 9.77 -7.04 -10.12
CA ALA A 36 11.16 -7.29 -10.52
C ALA A 36 11.59 -8.75 -10.32
N TYR A 37 11.20 -9.35 -9.19
CA TYR A 37 11.78 -10.62 -8.72
C TYR A 37 10.82 -11.82 -8.76
N CYS A 38 9.50 -11.60 -8.76
CA CYS A 38 8.56 -12.71 -8.73
C CYS A 38 8.35 -13.27 -10.14
N MET A 39 8.85 -14.48 -10.40
CA MET A 39 8.78 -15.12 -11.71
C MET A 39 7.36 -15.55 -12.10
N GLU A 40 6.46 -15.72 -11.11
CA GLU A 40 5.08 -16.14 -11.31
C GLU A 40 4.25 -15.10 -12.09
N TYR A 41 4.61 -13.82 -11.99
CA TYR A 41 3.85 -12.72 -12.58
C TYR A 41 4.52 -12.12 -13.83
N LYS A 42 5.58 -12.77 -14.32
CA LYS A 42 6.30 -12.34 -15.53
C LYS A 42 5.65 -12.91 -16.78
N ASP A 43 5.50 -12.08 -17.79
CA ASP A 43 5.15 -12.54 -19.13
C ASP A 43 6.34 -13.24 -19.82
N HIS A 44 6.11 -13.68 -21.06
CA HIS A 44 7.12 -14.33 -21.90
C HIS A 44 8.37 -13.48 -22.16
N GLU A 45 8.31 -12.15 -21.96
CA GLU A 45 9.43 -11.22 -22.11
C GLU A 45 10.15 -10.97 -20.77
N GLY A 46 9.66 -11.57 -19.67
CA GLY A 46 10.26 -11.46 -18.34
C GLY A 46 9.81 -10.24 -17.54
N TYR A 47 8.74 -9.57 -17.96
CA TYR A 47 8.20 -8.36 -17.34
C TYR A 47 6.85 -8.61 -16.68
N THR A 48 6.62 -7.93 -15.55
CA THR A 48 5.31 -7.93 -14.89
C THR A 48 4.57 -6.67 -15.30
N HIS A 49 3.58 -6.80 -16.19
CA HIS A 49 2.80 -5.68 -16.72
C HIS A 49 1.48 -5.44 -15.96
N ASP A 50 1.02 -6.43 -15.18
CA ASP A 50 -0.27 -6.37 -14.48
C ASP A 50 -0.09 -6.08 -12.99
N TRP A 51 0.27 -4.83 -12.68
CA TRP A 51 0.33 -4.36 -11.30
C TRP A 51 -1.04 -4.34 -10.62
N VAL A 52 -2.14 -4.30 -11.38
CA VAL A 52 -3.52 -4.26 -10.85
C VAL A 52 -3.85 -5.58 -10.16
N THR A 53 -3.47 -6.72 -10.76
CA THR A 53 -3.63 -8.05 -10.12
C THR A 53 -2.73 -8.24 -8.91
N LEU A 54 -1.62 -7.49 -8.81
CA LEU A 54 -0.72 -7.52 -7.67
C LEU A 54 -1.18 -6.68 -6.48
N ILE A 55 -2.11 -5.73 -6.67
CA ILE A 55 -2.59 -4.87 -5.57
C ILE A 55 -3.23 -5.70 -4.45
N PRO A 56 -4.20 -6.61 -4.69
CA PRO A 56 -4.82 -7.38 -3.61
C PRO A 56 -3.83 -8.18 -2.74
N PRO A 57 -2.89 -8.98 -3.31
CA PRO A 57 -1.92 -9.70 -2.48
C PRO A 57 -0.93 -8.78 -1.76
N VAL A 58 -0.49 -7.68 -2.39
CA VAL A 58 0.40 -6.70 -1.73
C VAL A 58 -0.30 -5.99 -0.57
N GLN A 59 -1.56 -5.60 -0.74
CA GLN A 59 -2.37 -4.99 0.32
C GLN A 59 -2.57 -5.94 1.50
N LEU A 60 -2.83 -7.23 1.21
CA LEU A 60 -2.93 -8.25 2.24
C LEU A 60 -1.62 -8.38 3.02
N ALA A 61 -0.50 -8.54 2.31
CA ALA A 61 0.82 -8.67 2.91
C ALA A 61 1.18 -7.47 3.81
N TYR A 62 0.87 -6.24 3.35
CA TYR A 62 1.05 -5.03 4.14
C TYR A 62 0.19 -5.04 5.41
N ASN A 63 -1.11 -5.35 5.29
CA ASN A 63 -2.06 -5.35 6.41
C ASN A 63 -1.79 -6.42 7.46
N THR A 64 -1.10 -7.50 7.10
CA THR A 64 -0.72 -8.59 8.01
C THR A 64 0.71 -8.49 8.52
N SER A 65 1.52 -7.58 7.99
CA SER A 65 2.90 -7.40 8.44
C SER A 65 2.95 -6.62 9.75
N GLN A 66 3.81 -7.04 10.67
CA GLN A 66 4.02 -6.33 11.93
C GLN A 66 4.82 -5.05 11.68
N HIS A 67 4.28 -3.92 12.12
CA HIS A 67 5.01 -2.67 12.03
C HIS A 67 5.99 -2.56 13.19
N TYR A 68 7.27 -2.33 12.88
CA TYR A 68 8.39 -2.38 13.84
C TYR A 68 8.15 -1.53 15.10
N THR A 69 7.61 -0.32 14.93
CA THR A 69 7.39 0.61 16.05
C THR A 69 6.22 0.21 16.95
N THR A 70 5.18 -0.44 16.42
CA THR A 70 3.96 -0.76 17.18
C THR A 70 3.90 -2.22 17.62
N GLY A 71 4.73 -3.10 17.03
CA GLY A 71 4.70 -4.55 17.27
C GLY A 71 3.38 -5.21 16.83
N LYS A 72 2.51 -4.48 16.13
CA LYS A 72 1.17 -4.91 15.73
C LYS A 72 1.00 -4.78 14.23
N THR A 73 0.08 -5.56 13.67
CA THR A 73 -0.31 -5.45 12.26
C THR A 73 -1.32 -4.30 12.10
N PRO A 74 -1.32 -3.60 10.95
CA PRO A 74 -2.31 -2.54 10.69
C PRO A 74 -3.76 -3.02 10.89
N SER A 75 -4.08 -4.20 10.36
CA SER A 75 -5.40 -4.81 10.49
C SER A 75 -5.84 -5.09 11.94
N LEU A 76 -4.89 -5.29 12.85
CA LEU A 76 -5.18 -5.48 14.28
C LEU A 76 -5.43 -4.14 14.98
N VAL A 77 -4.73 -3.08 14.58
CA VAL A 77 -4.87 -1.74 15.16
C VAL A 77 -6.19 -1.09 14.72
N GLU A 78 -6.62 -1.33 13.48
CA GLU A 78 -7.87 -0.78 12.93
C GLU A 78 -9.15 -1.45 13.47
N LYS A 79 -9.04 -2.70 13.93
CA LYS A 79 -10.17 -3.47 14.50
C LYS A 79 -10.29 -3.35 16.02
N GLY A 80 -9.36 -2.64 16.65
CA GLY A 80 -9.27 -2.47 18.10
C GLY A 80 -10.17 -1.38 18.65
#